data_AF-A0A399ZDP9-F1
#
_entry.id   AF-A0A399ZDP9-F1
#
_cell.length_a   1.000
_cell.length_b   1.000
_cell.length_c   1.000
_cell.angle_alpha   90.00
_cell.angle_beta   90.00
_cell.angle_gamma   90.00
#
_symmetry.space_group_name_H-M   'P 1'
#
loop_
_entity.id
_entity.type
_entity.pdbx_description
1 polymer ?
#
loop_
_entity_poly.entity_id
_entity_poly.type
_entity_poly.pdbx_seq_one_letter_code
_entity_poly.pdbx_strand_id
1 'polypeptide(L)' 'MPIRLGLPEILILLIIVLILFGPGRIGKIAGELGQGIKNFREGLSGKNEGENKQEPPQQENKE' A
#
# COMPACT_ATOMS: atom_id res chain seq x y z
N MET A 1 -15.31 8.27 -29.93
CA MET A 1 -16.17 8.07 -28.75
C MET A 1 -15.40 8.60 -27.55
N PRO A 2 -15.93 9.55 -26.77
CA PRO A 2 -15.15 10.21 -25.72
C PRO A 2 -14.85 9.21 -24.60
N ILE A 3 -13.56 8.99 -24.35
CA ILE A 3 -13.06 8.17 -23.25
C ILE A 3 -13.43 8.91 -21.96
N ARG A 4 -14.53 8.51 -21.33
CA ARG A 4 -14.79 8.90 -19.94
C ARG A 4 -13.88 8.02 -19.12
N LEU A 5 -12.94 8.62 -18.38
CA LEU A 5 -12.09 7.92 -17.43
C LEU A 5 -12.98 7.35 -16.33
N GLY A 6 -13.50 6.16 -16.57
CA GLY A 6 -14.32 5.43 -15.63
C GLY A 6 -13.43 4.64 -14.68
N LEU A 7 -14.06 4.13 -13.63
CA LEU A 7 -13.46 3.12 -12.76
C LEU A 7 -12.83 1.93 -13.52
N PRO A 8 -13.43 1.38 -14.62
CA PRO A 8 -12.82 0.23 -15.31
C PRO A 8 -11.50 0.58 -16.01
N GLU A 9 -11.36 1.74 -16.63
CA GLU A 9 -10.11 2.15 -17.28
C GLU A 9 -8.98 2.37 -16.26
N ILE A 10 -9.29 2.96 -15.10
CA ILE A 10 -8.33 3.15 -14.01
C ILE A 10 -7.85 1.80 -13.47
N LEU A 11 -8.75 0.81 -13.34
CA LEU A 11 -8.40 -0.52 -12.88
C LEU A 11 -7.48 -1.26 -13.87
N ILE A 12 -7.74 -1.14 -15.16
CA ILE A 12 -6.88 -1.72 -16.21
C ILE A 12 -5.48 -1.07 -16.17
N LEU A 13 -5.41 0.24 -16.04
CA LEU A 13 -4.14 0.95 -15.91
C LEU A 13 -3.37 0.51 -14.65
N LEU A 14 -4.08 0.36 -13.52
CA LEU A 14 -3.50 -0.12 -12.27
C LEU A 14 -2.87 -1.50 -12.43
N ILE A 15 -3.55 -2.42 -13.12
CA ILE A 15 -3.02 -3.76 -13.40
C ILE A 15 -1.75 -3.69 -14.24
N ILE A 16 -1.71 -2.85 -15.28
CA ILE A 16 -0.51 -2.67 -16.11
C ILE A 16 0.66 -2.15 -15.26
N VAL A 17 0.42 -1.13 -14.44
CA VAL A 17 1.43 -0.59 -13.52
C VAL A 17 1.91 -1.66 -12.54
N LEU A 18 1.00 -2.48 -12.01
CA LEU A 18 1.33 -3.54 -11.08
C LEU A 18 2.19 -4.64 -11.70
N ILE A 19 1.98 -4.96 -12.99
CA ILE A 19 2.81 -5.93 -13.72
C ILE A 19 4.20 -5.34 -14.01
N LEU A 20 4.28 -4.06 -14.41
CA LEU A 20 5.55 -3.41 -14.72
C LEU A 20 6.47 -3.25 -13.50
N PHE A 21 5.89 -2.79 -12.38
CA PHE A 21 6.66 -2.54 -11.16
C PHE A 21 6.70 -3.74 -10.21
N GLY A 22 5.74 -4.64 -10.31
CA GLY A 22 5.55 -5.78 -9.43
C GLY A 22 4.87 -5.39 -8.09
N PRO A 23 3.99 -6.25 -7.53
CA PRO A 23 3.33 -5.98 -6.26
C PRO A 23 4.30 -5.85 -5.08
N GLY A 24 5.42 -6.60 -5.10
CA GLY A 24 6.42 -6.55 -4.03
C GLY A 24 7.14 -5.21 -3.92
N ARG A 25 7.45 -4.56 -5.05
CA ARG A 25 8.13 -3.24 -5.07
C ARG A 25 7.18 -2.14 -4.61
N ILE A 26 5.95 -2.14 -5.10
CA ILE A 26 4.90 -1.19 -4.69
C ILE A 26 4.61 -1.34 -3.19
N GLY A 27 4.43 -2.58 -2.71
CA GLY A 27 4.16 -2.87 -1.30
C GLY A 27 5.30 -2.44 -0.37
N LYS A 28 6.57 -2.66 -0.76
CA LYS A 28 7.73 -2.21 0.01
C LYS A 28 7.77 -0.68 0.15
N ILE A 29 7.60 0.04 -0.97
CA ILE A 29 7.60 1.51 -0.97
C ILE A 29 6.40 2.05 -0.17
N ALA A 30 5.21 1.47 -0.34
CA ALA A 30 4.03 1.85 0.41
C ALA A 30 4.18 1.58 1.91
N GLY A 31 4.85 0.49 2.31
CA GLY A 31 5.17 0.18 3.69
C GLY A 31 6.11 1.20 4.32
N GLU A 32 7.21 1.53 3.64
CA GLU A 32 8.18 2.54 4.09
C GLU A 32 7.54 3.94 4.18
N LEU A 33 6.76 4.34 3.16
CA LEU A 33 6.01 5.60 3.17
C LEU A 33 4.92 5.61 4.26
N GLY A 34 4.20 4.51 4.44
CA GLY A 34 3.14 4.37 5.44
C GLY A 34 3.67 4.48 6.87
N GLN A 35 4.83 3.87 7.15
CA GLN A 35 5.51 4.04 8.44
C GLN A 35 5.95 5.51 8.65
N GLY A 36 6.49 6.16 7.62
CA GLY A 36 6.82 7.59 7.68
C GLY A 36 5.61 8.47 7.98
N ILE A 37 4.48 8.24 7.30
CA ILE A 37 3.23 8.97 7.51
C ILE A 37 2.66 8.68 8.91
N LYS A 38 2.73 7.43 9.39
CA LYS A 38 2.30 7.02 10.73
C LYS A 38 3.08 7.78 11.80
N ASN A 39 4.41 7.76 11.72
CA ASN A 39 5.29 8.46 12.65
C ASN A 39 5.08 9.98 12.60
N PHE A 40 4.85 10.54 11.40
CA PHE A 40 4.54 11.96 11.23
C PHE A 40 3.21 12.34 11.90
N ARG A 41 2.17 11.51 11.72
CA ARG A 41 0.87 11.70 12.37
C ARG A 41 0.97 11.57 13.89
N GLU A 42 1.72 10.60 14.39
CA GLU A 42 1.96 10.39 15.83
C GLU A 42 2.68 11.58 16.45
N GLY A 43 3.72 12.10 15.78
CA GLY A 43 4.44 13.30 16.21
C GLY A 43 3.56 14.56 16.22
N LEU A 44 2.63 14.70 15.28
CA LEU A 44 1.68 15.82 15.24
C LEU A 44 0.54 15.69 16.26
N SER A 45 0.07 14.47 16.54
CA SER A 45 -1.04 14.23 17.48
C SER A 45 -0.58 14.12 18.94
N GLY A 46 0.73 14.09 19.23
CA GLY A 46 1.27 14.07 20.59
C GLY A 46 0.88 12.84 21.42
N LYS A 47 0.23 11.85 20.80
CA LYS A 47 -0.28 10.64 21.43
C LYS A 47 0.73 9.52 21.22
N ASN A 48 1.55 9.28 22.25
CA ASN A 48 2.41 8.10 22.33
C ASN A 48 1.54 6.85 22.54
N GLU A 49 0.92 6.34 21.49
CA GLU A 49 0.31 5.00 21.49
C GLU A 49 1.13 4.10 20.56
N GLY A 50 2.13 3.47 21.17
CA GLY A 50 2.89 2.39 20.57
C GLY A 50 2.01 1.14 20.42
N GLU A 51 1.25 1.08 19.34
CA GLU A 51 0.66 -0.17 18.86
C GLU A 51 1.37 -0.60 17.58
N ASN A 52 2.51 -1.26 17.77
CA ASN A 52 3.18 -2.04 16.73
C ASN A 52 2.51 -3.41 16.66
N LYS A 53 1.39 -3.50 15.93
CA LYS A 53 0.88 -4.78 15.43
C LYS A 53 1.33 -4.95 13.97
N GLN A 54 2.59 -5.32 13.80
CA GLN A 54 3.12 -5.87 12.55
C GLN A 54 3.57 -7.30 12.84
N GLU A 55 2.61 -8.19 13.06
CA GLU A 55 2.80 -9.58 12.69
C GLU A 55 2.55 -9.65 11.18
N PRO A 56 3.54 -10.05 10.35
CA PRO A 56 3.29 -10.30 8.94
C PRO A 56 2.22 -11.41 8.82
N PRO A 57 1.35 -11.39 7.79
CA PRO A 57 0.55 -12.56 7.49
C PRO A 57 1.52 -13.70 7.22
N GLN A 58 1.48 -14.71 8.09
CA GLN A 58 2.11 -15.99 7.86
C GLN A 58 1.54 -16.49 6.53
N GLN A 59 2.37 -16.45 5.48
CA GLN A 59 2.14 -17.25 4.29
C GLN A 59 2.36 -18.70 4.73
N GLU A 60 1.30 -19.31 5.27
CA GLU A 60 1.22 -20.74 5.47
C GLU A 60 1.23 -21.38 4.08
N ASN A 61 2.39 -21.93 3.75
CA ASN A 61 2.54 -22.95 2.73
C ASN A 61 1.58 -24.10 3.09
N LYS A 62 0.57 -24.30 2.25
CA LYS A 62 -0.08 -25.60 2.12
C LYS A 62 -0.60 -25.77 0.69
N GLU A 63 0.24 -26.33 -0.17
CA GLU A 63 0.03 -27.57 -0.95
C GLU A 63 1.26 -27.88 -1.81
#